data_AF-A0A5C8T0W6-F1
#
_entry.id   AF-A0A5C8T0W6-F1
#
_cell.length_a   1.000
_cell.length_b   1.000
_cell.length_c   1.000
_cell.angle_alpha   90.00
_cell.angle_beta   90.00
_cell.angle_gamma   90.00
#
_symmetry.space_group_name_H-M   'P 1'
#
loop_
_entity.id
_entity.type
_entity.pdbx_description
1 polymer ?
#
loop_
_entity_poly.entity_id
_entity_poly.type
_entity_poly.pdbx_seq_one_letter_code
_entity_poly.pdbx_strand_id
1 'polypeptide(L)'
;MAATVLLPFLVMLLGLWEGRRADDDWAAFAAEHRHLSAIVADLEARTPRDGRVDYTLQFRKGGQTYGGPLALDKARDARGEVATMTTLMDWRRSLPPVVVVGGGLAAALSILVLLTGAVLGLVGRTSRDALVGGFSLVRKLLPAALALQIVAATAGFVAAVIFEAGMLAQSGFDGGALKLLGVAAVAVGATVIAAASTLWGLR
;
A
#
# COMPACT_ATOMS: atom_id res chain seq x y z
N MET A 1 -14.73 22.99 -3.60
CA MET A 1 -15.28 22.80 -2.25
C MET A 1 -15.58 21.33 -1.97
N ALA A 2 -16.49 20.68 -2.71
CA ALA A 2 -16.74 19.24 -2.51
C ALA A 2 -15.50 18.39 -2.83
N ALA A 3 -14.80 18.68 -3.93
CA ALA A 3 -13.61 17.93 -4.36
C ALA A 3 -12.45 17.95 -3.34
N THR A 4 -12.25 19.03 -2.59
CA THR A 4 -11.14 19.15 -1.64
C THR A 4 -11.32 18.30 -0.38
N VAL A 5 -12.56 17.93 -0.04
CA VAL A 5 -12.86 17.02 1.07
C VAL A 5 -13.12 15.61 0.57
N LEU A 6 -13.86 15.47 -0.53
CA LEU A 6 -14.20 14.16 -1.11
C LEU A 6 -12.95 13.42 -1.58
N LEU A 7 -11.99 14.09 -2.20
CA LEU A 7 -10.80 13.43 -2.73
C LEU A 7 -9.93 12.78 -1.63
N PRO A 8 -9.52 13.49 -0.56
CA PRO A 8 -8.78 12.84 0.53
C PRO A 8 -9.62 11.80 1.29
N PHE A 9 -10.94 11.99 1.36
CA PHE A 9 -11.83 10.98 1.94
C PHE A 9 -11.90 9.70 1.09
N LEU A 10 -11.96 9.82 -0.23
CA LEU A 10 -11.88 8.69 -1.15
C LEU A 10 -10.53 7.98 -1.06
N VAL A 11 -9.43 8.72 -0.92
CA VAL A 11 -8.09 8.14 -0.68
C VAL A 11 -8.06 7.35 0.63
N MET A 12 -8.65 7.88 1.70
CA MET A 12 -8.76 7.15 2.97
C MET A 12 -9.59 5.86 2.82
N LEU A 13 -10.73 5.92 2.13
CA LEU A 13 -11.56 4.75 1.85
C LEU A 13 -10.83 3.71 0.98
N LEU A 14 -10.03 4.17 0.01
CA LEU A 14 -9.18 3.31 -0.80
C LEU A 14 -8.16 2.59 0.09
N GLY A 15 -7.47 3.28 0.99
CA GLY A 15 -6.54 2.64 1.93
C GLY A 15 -7.19 1.60 2.85
N LEU A 16 -8.43 1.83 3.29
CA LEU A 16 -9.19 0.83 4.07
C LEU A 16 -9.58 -0.40 3.25
N TRP A 17 -9.81 -0.21 1.94
CA TRP A 17 -10.11 -1.31 1.01
C TRP A 17 -8.83 -2.10 0.68
N GLU A 18 -7.73 -1.41 0.38
CA GLU A 18 -6.40 -1.99 0.16
C GLU A 18 -5.95 -2.80 1.38
N GLY A 19 -6.17 -2.28 2.60
CA GLY A 19 -5.82 -2.97 3.84
C GLY A 19 -6.55 -4.30 4.00
N ARG A 20 -7.87 -4.32 3.78
CA ARG A 20 -8.65 -5.56 3.80
C ARG A 20 -8.16 -6.57 2.76
N ARG A 21 -7.91 -6.10 1.54
CA ARG A 21 -7.40 -6.95 0.45
C ARG A 21 -6.00 -7.50 0.76
N ALA A 22 -5.12 -6.69 1.35
CA ALA A 22 -3.78 -7.12 1.74
C ALA A 22 -3.82 -8.20 2.83
N ASP A 23 -4.73 -8.06 3.80
CA ASP A 23 -4.92 -9.08 4.84
C ASP A 23 -5.48 -10.39 4.27
N ASP A 24 -6.43 -10.33 3.34
CA ASP A 24 -6.97 -11.50 2.63
C ASP A 24 -5.90 -12.20 1.78
N ASP A 25 -5.14 -11.44 0.99
CA ASP A 25 -4.01 -11.93 0.18
C ASP A 25 -2.96 -12.61 1.08
N TRP A 26 -2.64 -12.01 2.23
CA TRP A 26 -1.71 -12.55 3.21
C TRP A 26 -2.22 -13.85 3.84
N ALA A 27 -3.51 -13.91 4.20
CA ALA A 27 -4.10 -15.10 4.78
C ALA A 27 -4.05 -16.29 3.82
N ALA A 28 -4.33 -16.05 2.53
CA ALA A 28 -4.19 -17.06 1.47
C ALA A 28 -2.73 -17.50 1.31
N PHE A 29 -1.79 -16.55 1.26
CA PHE A 29 -0.36 -16.85 1.14
C PHE A 29 0.17 -17.65 2.34
N ALA A 30 -0.22 -17.29 3.57
CA ALA A 30 0.17 -18.00 4.78
C ALA A 30 -0.46 -19.40 4.87
N ALA A 31 -1.65 -19.61 4.30
CA ALA A 31 -2.24 -20.94 4.17
C ALA A 31 -1.41 -21.81 3.20
N GLU A 32 -1.03 -21.26 2.04
CA GLU A 32 -0.20 -21.97 1.05
C GLU A 32 1.19 -22.32 1.61
N HIS A 33 1.85 -21.37 2.29
CA HIS A 33 3.14 -21.62 2.92
C HIS A 33 3.08 -22.75 3.95
N ARG A 34 2.01 -22.78 4.77
CA ARG A 34 1.78 -23.87 5.75
C ARG A 34 1.52 -25.20 5.05
N HIS A 35 0.73 -25.20 3.98
CA HIS A 35 0.44 -26.39 3.19
C HIS A 35 1.71 -27.00 2.58
N LEU A 36 2.52 -26.19 1.89
CA LEU A 36 3.79 -26.63 1.31
C LEU A 36 4.78 -27.10 2.37
N SER A 37 4.84 -26.41 3.52
CA SER A 37 5.69 -26.84 4.64
C SER A 37 5.27 -28.20 5.19
N ALA A 38 3.96 -28.48 5.28
CA ALA A 38 3.45 -29.79 5.68
C ALA A 38 3.77 -30.88 4.65
N ILE A 39 3.66 -30.59 3.34
CA ILE A 39 4.03 -31.52 2.27
C ILE A 39 5.52 -31.85 2.33
N VAL A 40 6.39 -30.84 2.50
CA VAL A 40 7.83 -31.07 2.64
C VAL A 40 8.13 -31.93 3.86
N ALA A 41 7.51 -31.65 5.01
CA ALA A 41 7.71 -32.43 6.22
C ALA A 41 7.25 -33.90 6.07
N ASP A 42 6.12 -34.14 5.39
CA ASP A 42 5.62 -35.49 5.10
C ASP A 42 6.54 -36.24 4.12
N LEU A 43 7.04 -35.57 3.08
CA LEU A 43 8.01 -36.15 2.14
C LEU A 43 9.36 -36.46 2.82
N GLU A 44 9.83 -35.58 3.71
CA GLU A 44 11.04 -35.82 4.51
C GLU A 44 10.88 -36.98 5.47
N ALA A 45 9.71 -37.13 6.11
CA ALA A 45 9.41 -38.23 7.02
C ALA A 45 9.35 -39.59 6.31
N ARG A 46 8.89 -39.62 5.05
CA ARG A 46 8.77 -40.83 4.23
C ARG A 46 10.04 -41.19 3.46
N THR A 47 11.00 -40.27 3.35
CA THR A 47 12.26 -40.52 2.64
C THR A 47 13.09 -41.57 3.40
N PRO A 48 13.40 -42.73 2.80
CA PRO A 48 14.20 -43.77 3.46
C PRO A 48 15.60 -43.26 3.80
N ARG A 49 16.03 -43.41 5.05
CA ARG A 49 17.40 -43.06 5.49
C ARG A 49 18.49 -43.98 4.93
N ASP A 50 18.07 -45.09 4.34
CA ASP A 50 18.94 -46.18 3.87
C ASP A 50 19.43 -45.96 2.43
N GLY A 51 19.21 -44.78 1.84
CA GLY A 51 19.61 -44.45 0.47
C GLY A 51 18.79 -45.14 -0.63
N ARG A 52 17.73 -45.88 -0.27
CA ARG A 52 16.81 -46.51 -1.23
C ARG A 52 15.89 -45.46 -1.84
N VAL A 53 15.76 -45.51 -3.15
CA VAL A 53 14.87 -44.61 -3.89
C VAL A 53 13.44 -45.08 -3.76
N ASP A 54 12.60 -44.26 -3.10
CA ASP A 54 11.17 -44.49 -3.01
C ASP A 54 10.43 -43.73 -4.13
N TYR A 55 10.06 -44.43 -5.19
CA TYR A 55 9.34 -43.87 -6.35
C TYR A 55 7.85 -43.58 -6.07
N THR A 56 7.33 -43.95 -4.89
CA THR A 56 5.94 -43.63 -4.49
C THR A 56 5.79 -42.16 -4.07
N LEU A 57 6.90 -41.50 -3.73
CA LEU A 57 6.94 -40.07 -3.46
C LEU A 57 6.65 -39.30 -4.74
N GLN A 58 5.61 -38.48 -4.74
CA GLN A 58 5.23 -37.65 -5.89
C GLN A 58 4.94 -36.21 -5.45
N PHE A 59 5.43 -35.24 -6.21
CA PHE A 59 5.16 -33.83 -6.00
C PHE A 59 4.88 -33.15 -7.34
N ARG A 60 3.79 -32.39 -7.43
CA ARG A 60 3.41 -31.68 -8.65
C ARG A 60 3.78 -30.20 -8.55
N LYS A 61 4.56 -29.71 -9.52
CA LYS A 61 4.91 -28.27 -9.65
C LYS A 61 4.83 -27.88 -11.13
N GLY A 62 4.20 -26.73 -11.42
CA GLY A 62 4.14 -26.18 -12.79
C GLY A 62 3.54 -27.11 -13.85
N GLY A 63 2.53 -27.92 -13.47
CA GLY A 63 1.91 -28.89 -14.37
C GLY A 63 2.69 -30.19 -14.59
N GLN A 64 3.90 -30.33 -14.04
CA GLN A 64 4.70 -31.54 -14.09
C GLN A 64 4.65 -32.30 -12.75
N THR A 65 4.66 -33.63 -12.81
CA THR A 65 4.69 -34.49 -11.60
C THR A 65 6.09 -35.09 -11.47
N TYR A 66 6.78 -34.74 -10.40
CA TYR A 66 8.12 -35.23 -10.05
C TYR A 66 8.01 -36.42 -9.10
N GLY A 67 8.79 -37.47 -9.35
CA GLY A 67 8.80 -38.68 -8.54
C GLY A 67 10.10 -38.86 -7.76
N GLY A 68 10.04 -39.57 -6.64
CA GLY A 68 11.21 -40.00 -5.88
C GLY A 68 11.99 -38.84 -5.24
N PRO A 69 13.34 -38.86 -5.26
CA PRO A 69 14.16 -37.86 -4.59
C PRO A 69 13.98 -36.45 -5.18
N LEU A 70 13.64 -36.37 -6.47
CA LEU A 70 13.32 -35.13 -7.16
C LEU A 70 12.01 -34.50 -6.67
N ALA A 71 11.07 -35.30 -6.13
CA ALA A 71 9.85 -34.78 -5.54
C ALA A 71 10.15 -33.91 -4.31
N LEU A 72 11.06 -34.38 -3.44
CA LEU A 72 11.47 -33.66 -2.24
C LEU A 72 12.26 -32.39 -2.58
N ASP A 73 13.18 -32.47 -3.55
CA ASP A 73 13.95 -31.32 -4.00
C ASP A 73 13.05 -30.22 -4.58
N LYS A 74 12.08 -30.59 -5.43
CA LYS A 74 11.11 -29.65 -6.01
C LYS A 74 10.13 -29.09 -4.99
N ALA A 75 9.79 -29.85 -3.95
CA ALA A 75 8.98 -29.36 -2.83
C ALA A 75 9.75 -28.32 -1.99
N ARG A 76 11.05 -28.53 -1.75
CA ARG A 76 11.93 -27.55 -1.08
C ARG A 76 12.11 -26.29 -1.92
N ASP A 77 12.33 -26.42 -3.22
CA ASP A 77 12.38 -25.29 -4.16
C ASP A 77 11.09 -24.46 -4.10
N ALA A 78 9.92 -25.12 -4.14
CA ALA A 78 8.63 -24.43 -4.05
C ALA A 78 8.46 -23.69 -2.71
N ARG A 79 8.84 -24.31 -1.60
CA ARG A 79 8.82 -23.65 -0.28
C ARG A 79 9.78 -22.46 -0.23
N GLY A 80 10.98 -22.59 -0.80
CA GLY A 80 11.98 -21.52 -0.87
C GLY A 80 11.51 -20.33 -1.70
N GLU A 81 10.90 -20.60 -2.86
CA GLU A 81 10.32 -19.59 -3.74
C GLU A 81 9.22 -18.78 -3.03
N VAL A 82 8.33 -19.47 -2.31
CA VAL A 82 7.32 -18.83 -1.45
C VAL A 82 7.99 -18.04 -0.31
N ALA A 83 9.00 -18.59 0.37
CA ALA A 83 9.68 -17.89 1.46
C ALA A 83 10.34 -16.58 1.01
N THR A 84 10.92 -16.53 -0.19
CA THR A 84 11.50 -15.29 -0.76
C THR A 84 10.44 -14.21 -1.01
N MET A 85 9.20 -14.63 -1.30
CA MET A 85 8.09 -13.72 -1.60
C MET A 85 7.46 -13.09 -0.35
N THR A 86 7.82 -13.59 0.85
CA THR A 86 7.34 -13.09 2.15
C THR A 86 7.68 -11.61 2.35
N THR A 87 8.88 -11.17 1.95
CA THR A 87 9.34 -9.77 2.11
C THR A 87 8.47 -8.78 1.33
N LEU A 88 8.05 -9.15 0.11
CA LEU A 88 7.15 -8.33 -0.72
C LEU A 88 5.76 -8.23 -0.09
N MET A 89 5.27 -9.33 0.46
CA MET A 89 3.96 -9.40 1.06
C MET A 89 3.88 -8.68 2.43
N ASP A 90 4.95 -8.74 3.23
CA ASP A 90 5.08 -7.94 4.46
C ASP A 90 5.08 -6.44 4.13
N TRP A 91 5.75 -6.05 3.05
CA TRP A 91 5.75 -4.65 2.62
C TRP A 91 4.37 -4.18 2.15
N ARG A 92 3.65 -4.99 1.35
CA ARG A 92 2.26 -4.70 0.95
C ARG A 92 1.32 -4.56 2.13
N ARG A 93 1.58 -5.26 3.25
CA ARG A 93 0.80 -5.11 4.48
C ARG A 93 1.04 -3.78 5.21
N SER A 94 2.25 -3.20 5.07
CA SER A 94 2.64 -1.97 5.76
C SER A 94 2.18 -0.67 5.07
N LEU A 95 1.84 -0.73 3.78
CA LEU A 95 1.47 0.44 2.96
C LEU A 95 0.04 0.98 3.21
N PRO A 96 -1.02 0.14 3.31
CA PRO A 96 -2.39 0.64 3.48
C PRO A 96 -2.61 1.52 4.72
N PRO A 97 -2.01 1.25 5.90
CA PRO A 97 -2.09 2.16 7.04
C PRO A 97 -1.59 3.57 6.73
N VAL A 98 -0.56 3.72 5.90
CA VAL A 98 -0.02 5.03 5.49
C VAL A 98 -1.03 5.77 4.60
N VAL A 99 -1.70 5.06 3.70
CA VAL A 99 -2.76 5.61 2.85
C VAL A 99 -3.94 6.11 3.70
N VAL A 100 -4.37 5.32 4.68
CA VAL A 100 -5.45 5.68 5.60
C VAL A 100 -5.10 6.90 6.44
N VAL A 101 -3.91 6.92 7.05
CA VAL A 101 -3.45 8.05 7.89
C VAL A 101 -3.28 9.31 7.04
N GLY A 102 -2.65 9.21 5.87
CA GLY A 102 -2.45 10.33 4.95
C GLY A 102 -3.76 10.93 4.43
N GLY A 103 -4.65 10.07 3.92
CA GLY A 103 -5.98 10.49 3.46
C GLY A 103 -6.84 11.06 4.59
N GLY A 104 -6.83 10.42 5.76
CA GLY A 104 -7.55 10.86 6.95
C GLY A 104 -7.10 12.23 7.46
N LEU A 105 -5.78 12.45 7.57
CA LEU A 105 -5.22 13.74 7.96
C LEU A 105 -5.58 14.85 6.96
N ALA A 106 -5.45 14.58 5.66
CA ALA A 106 -5.79 15.55 4.63
C ALA A 106 -7.30 15.91 4.62
N ALA A 107 -8.17 14.93 4.87
CA ALA A 107 -9.61 15.15 4.98
C ALA A 107 -9.95 15.97 6.24
N ALA A 108 -9.35 15.63 7.39
CA ALA A 108 -9.56 16.33 8.65
C ALA A 108 -9.14 17.81 8.57
N LEU A 109 -7.98 18.09 7.97
CA LEU A 109 -7.51 19.46 7.74
C LEU A 109 -8.45 20.25 6.83
N SER A 110 -8.96 19.61 5.77
CA SER A 110 -9.92 20.24 4.85
C SER A 110 -11.22 20.63 5.56
N ILE A 111 -11.73 19.75 6.43
CA ILE A 111 -12.92 20.03 7.25
C ILE A 111 -12.63 21.16 8.24
N LEU A 112 -11.47 21.15 8.88
CA LEU A 112 -11.10 22.18 9.85
C LEU A 112 -10.99 23.57 9.20
N VAL A 113 -10.42 23.66 8.00
CA VAL A 113 -10.39 24.92 7.23
C VAL A 113 -11.80 25.39 6.88
N LEU A 114 -12.69 24.49 6.47
CA LEU A 114 -14.09 24.84 6.17
C LEU A 114 -14.85 25.32 7.41
N LEU A 115 -14.70 24.63 8.54
CA LEU A 115 -15.31 25.03 9.80
C LEU A 115 -14.80 26.39 10.26
N THR A 116 -13.49 26.60 10.19
CA THR A 116 -12.86 27.89 10.53
C THR A 116 -13.40 29.00 9.64
N GLY A 117 -13.48 28.78 8.32
CA GLY A 117 -14.05 29.74 7.37
C GLY A 117 -15.54 30.03 7.65
N ALA A 118 -16.33 29.01 7.98
CA ALA A 118 -17.74 29.17 8.31
C ALA A 118 -17.94 29.96 9.62
N VAL A 119 -17.16 29.65 10.67
CA VAL A 119 -17.20 30.36 11.95
C VAL A 119 -16.77 31.81 11.78
N LEU A 120 -15.70 32.10 11.06
CA LEU A 120 -15.30 33.48 10.74
C LEU A 120 -16.37 34.21 9.93
N GLY A 121 -17.01 33.53 8.98
CA GLY A 121 -18.10 34.10 8.17
C GLY A 121 -19.35 34.41 8.99
N LEU A 122 -19.63 33.65 10.05
CA LEU A 122 -20.74 33.90 10.97
C LEU A 122 -20.41 35.01 11.97
N VAL A 123 -19.27 34.90 12.67
CA VAL A 123 -18.82 35.85 13.71
C VAL A 123 -18.48 37.22 13.11
N GLY A 124 -17.96 37.25 11.88
CA GLY A 124 -17.64 38.49 11.20
C GLY A 124 -18.84 39.33 10.78
N ARG A 125 -20.04 38.74 10.76
CA ARG A 125 -21.28 39.51 10.60
C ARG A 125 -21.65 40.25 11.88
N THR A 126 -21.10 39.86 13.02
CA THR A 126 -21.47 40.35 14.36
C THR A 126 -20.41 41.27 14.97
N SER A 127 -19.13 41.10 14.67
CA SER A 127 -18.05 41.96 15.20
C SER A 127 -16.87 42.12 14.23
N ARG A 128 -16.46 43.37 14.01
CA ARG A 128 -15.37 43.75 13.09
C ARG A 128 -13.98 43.42 13.66
N ASP A 129 -13.82 43.49 14.98
CA ASP A 129 -12.53 43.19 15.64
C ASP A 129 -12.23 41.69 15.65
N ALA A 130 -13.27 40.86 15.78
CA ALA A 130 -13.16 39.41 15.67
C ALA A 130 -12.74 38.95 14.25
N LEU A 131 -13.13 39.70 13.21
CA LEU A 131 -12.67 39.46 11.84
C LEU A 131 -11.17 39.72 11.67
N VAL A 132 -10.67 40.83 12.23
CA VAL A 132 -9.25 41.18 12.09
C VAL A 132 -8.37 40.18 12.83
N GLY A 133 -8.76 39.81 14.06
CA GLY A 133 -8.08 38.78 14.85
C GLY A 133 -8.11 37.41 14.15
N GLY A 134 -9.27 36.99 13.66
CA GLY A 134 -9.43 35.74 12.92
C GLY A 134 -8.63 35.72 11.61
N PHE A 135 -8.60 36.82 10.85
CA PHE A 135 -7.86 36.91 9.59
C PHE A 135 -6.34 36.83 9.82
N SER A 136 -5.83 37.48 10.88
CA SER A 136 -4.43 37.37 11.29
C SER A 136 -4.05 35.92 11.65
N LEU A 137 -4.91 35.24 12.41
CA LEU A 137 -4.69 33.88 12.87
C LEU A 137 -4.75 32.87 11.70
N VAL A 138 -5.74 33.02 10.82
CA VAL A 138 -5.85 32.25 9.57
C VAL A 138 -4.62 32.49 8.70
N ARG A 139 -4.22 33.74 8.46
CA ARG A 139 -3.04 34.07 7.65
C ARG A 139 -1.76 33.42 8.19
N LYS A 140 -1.64 33.25 9.50
CA LYS A 140 -0.48 32.59 10.14
C LYS A 140 -0.54 31.06 10.04
N LEU A 141 -1.73 30.46 10.18
CA LEU A 141 -1.91 29.00 10.19
C LEU A 141 -2.10 28.38 8.80
N LEU A 142 -2.65 29.14 7.85
CA LEU A 142 -2.98 28.66 6.50
C LEU A 142 -1.78 28.03 5.79
N PRO A 143 -0.58 28.64 5.79
CA PRO A 143 0.56 28.08 5.06
C PRO A 143 1.00 26.72 5.62
N ALA A 144 1.01 26.57 6.96
CA ALA A 144 1.37 25.32 7.62
C ALA A 144 0.32 24.23 7.41
N ALA A 145 -0.97 24.59 7.48
CA ALA A 145 -2.07 23.65 7.24
C ALA A 145 -2.07 23.15 5.78
N LEU A 146 -1.86 24.04 4.81
CA LEU A 146 -1.74 23.68 3.39
C LEU A 146 -0.53 22.80 3.13
N ALA A 147 0.64 23.13 3.70
CA ALA A 147 1.83 22.32 3.59
C ALA A 147 1.61 20.89 4.12
N LEU A 148 1.01 20.77 5.32
CA LEU A 148 0.69 19.48 5.93
C LEU A 148 -0.31 18.68 5.09
N GLN A 149 -1.33 19.35 4.54
CA GLN A 149 -2.32 18.72 3.67
C GLN A 149 -1.70 18.19 2.37
N ILE A 150 -0.80 18.96 1.73
CA ILE A 150 -0.07 18.55 0.54
C ILE A 150 0.79 17.32 0.85
N VAL A 151 1.59 17.38 1.93
CA VAL A 151 2.46 16.26 2.33
C VAL A 151 1.66 15.00 2.64
N ALA A 152 0.57 15.12 3.41
CA ALA A 152 -0.28 13.98 3.77
C ALA A 152 -0.98 13.36 2.55
N ALA A 153 -1.51 14.18 1.64
CA ALA A 153 -2.15 13.72 0.41
C ALA A 153 -1.14 13.06 -0.54
N THR A 154 0.04 13.65 -0.73
CA THR A 154 1.11 13.09 -1.55
C THR A 154 1.60 11.76 -0.99
N ALA A 155 1.85 11.68 0.32
CA ALA A 155 2.28 10.43 0.96
C ALA A 155 1.23 9.32 0.79
N GLY A 156 -0.06 9.63 0.99
CA GLY A 156 -1.15 8.68 0.78
C GLY A 156 -1.26 8.21 -0.67
N PHE A 157 -1.19 9.13 -1.64
CA PHE A 157 -1.25 8.78 -3.07
C PHE A 157 -0.06 7.90 -3.49
N VAL A 158 1.15 8.27 -3.09
CA VAL A 158 2.36 7.51 -3.43
C VAL A 158 2.29 6.10 -2.82
N ALA A 159 1.87 5.97 -1.57
CA ALA A 159 1.72 4.67 -0.93
C ALA A 159 0.69 3.77 -1.66
N ALA A 160 -0.45 4.33 -2.09
CA ALA A 160 -1.47 3.60 -2.85
C ALA A 160 -0.95 3.13 -4.23
N VAL A 161 -0.28 4.02 -4.98
CA VAL A 161 0.30 3.65 -6.29
C VAL A 161 1.35 2.57 -6.15
N ILE A 162 2.18 2.67 -5.11
CA ILE A 162 3.21 1.67 -4.81
C ILE A 162 2.57 0.32 -4.45
N PHE A 163 1.49 0.31 -3.66
CA PHE A 163 0.77 -0.91 -3.29
C PHE A 163 0.23 -1.68 -4.51
N GLU A 164 -0.34 -0.97 -5.48
CA GLU A 164 -0.83 -1.53 -6.74
C GLU A 164 0.33 -1.99 -7.65
N ALA A 165 1.39 -1.18 -7.75
CA ALA A 165 2.58 -1.53 -8.52
C ALA A 165 3.28 -2.79 -8.00
N GLY A 166 3.24 -3.03 -6.69
CA GLY A 166 3.78 -4.25 -6.07
C GLY A 166 3.12 -5.54 -6.57
N MET A 167 1.84 -5.50 -6.95
CA MET A 167 1.14 -6.65 -7.52
C MET A 167 1.62 -6.95 -8.95
N LEU A 168 1.84 -5.91 -9.75
CA LEU A 168 2.33 -6.04 -11.13
C LEU A 168 3.74 -6.63 -11.18
N ALA A 169 4.59 -6.28 -10.21
CA ALA A 169 5.93 -6.86 -10.09
C ALA A 169 5.89 -8.37 -9.77
N GLN A 170 4.84 -8.85 -9.11
CA GLN A 170 4.68 -10.26 -8.75
C GLN A 170 4.14 -11.12 -9.91
N SER A 171 3.32 -10.55 -10.79
CA SER A 171 2.77 -11.25 -11.96
C SER A 171 3.77 -11.52 -13.10
N GLY A 172 5.03 -11.09 -12.94
CA GLY A 172 6.08 -11.19 -13.95
C GLY A 172 6.17 -9.97 -14.87
N PHE A 173 7.34 -9.76 -15.47
CA PHE A 173 7.62 -8.63 -16.36
C PHE A 173 7.08 -8.86 -17.78
N ASP A 174 5.77 -9.02 -17.91
CA ASP A 174 5.14 -8.93 -19.23
C ASP A 174 5.23 -7.48 -19.75
N GLY A 175 5.26 -7.29 -21.07
CA GLY A 175 5.37 -5.97 -21.70
C GLY A 175 4.27 -5.01 -21.28
N GLY A 176 3.08 -5.52 -20.92
CA GLY A 176 1.99 -4.74 -20.32
C GLY A 176 2.31 -4.26 -18.90
N ALA A 177 2.81 -5.14 -18.03
CA ALA A 177 3.19 -4.81 -16.65
C ALA A 177 4.32 -3.77 -16.60
N LEU A 178 5.31 -3.88 -17.49
CA LEU A 178 6.40 -2.90 -17.61
C LEU A 178 5.89 -1.50 -18.01
N LYS A 179 4.92 -1.41 -18.92
CA LYS A 179 4.31 -0.12 -19.29
C LYS A 179 3.55 0.51 -18.13
N LEU A 180 2.77 -0.29 -17.40
CA LEU A 180 2.01 0.17 -16.24
C LEU A 180 2.95 0.62 -15.09
N LEU A 181 4.04 -0.11 -14.85
CA LEU A 181 5.09 0.31 -13.92
C LEU A 181 5.74 1.63 -14.33
N GLY A 182 6.01 1.81 -15.62
CA GLY A 182 6.52 3.08 -16.16
C GLY A 182 5.55 4.24 -15.92
N VAL A 183 4.25 4.04 -16.18
CA VAL A 183 3.21 5.03 -15.91
C VAL A 183 3.11 5.35 -14.41
N ALA A 184 3.16 4.33 -13.55
CA ALA A 184 3.15 4.50 -12.10
C ALA A 184 4.35 5.34 -11.62
N ALA A 185 5.55 5.05 -12.12
CA ALA A 185 6.76 5.79 -11.79
C ALA A 185 6.66 7.27 -12.22
N VAL A 186 6.16 7.53 -13.44
CA VAL A 186 5.92 8.89 -13.93
C VAL A 186 4.87 9.60 -13.08
N ALA A 187 3.77 8.95 -12.73
CA ALA A 187 2.72 9.53 -11.91
C ALA A 187 3.23 9.90 -10.51
N VAL A 188 3.97 9.00 -9.86
CA VAL A 188 4.62 9.26 -8.55
C VAL A 188 5.61 10.41 -8.66
N GLY A 189 6.52 10.36 -9.63
CA GLY A 189 7.54 11.38 -9.84
C GLY A 189 6.92 12.76 -10.09
N ALA A 190 5.94 12.85 -10.98
CA ALA A 190 5.22 14.08 -11.26
C ALA A 190 4.51 14.62 -10.00
N THR A 191 3.89 13.75 -9.21
CA THR A 191 3.18 14.15 -7.98
C THR A 191 4.16 14.68 -6.92
N VAL A 192 5.31 14.03 -6.73
CA VAL A 192 6.35 14.47 -5.79
C VAL A 192 6.94 15.82 -6.23
N ILE A 193 7.25 15.98 -7.52
CA ILE A 193 7.77 17.24 -8.06
C ILE A 193 6.74 18.36 -7.90
N ALA A 194 5.47 18.11 -8.20
CA ALA A 194 4.39 19.07 -8.02
C ALA A 194 4.22 19.48 -6.54
N ALA A 195 4.30 18.51 -5.62
CA ALA A 195 4.23 18.78 -4.19
C ALA A 195 5.43 19.61 -3.70
N ALA A 196 6.65 19.26 -4.15
CA ALA A 196 7.86 19.99 -3.79
C ALA A 196 7.82 21.45 -4.29
N SER A 197 7.38 21.67 -5.54
CA SER A 197 7.28 23.01 -6.11
C SER A 197 6.21 23.86 -5.42
N THR A 198 5.07 23.27 -5.04
CA THR A 198 4.05 23.97 -4.23
C THR A 198 4.55 24.31 -2.84
N LEU A 199 5.27 23.40 -2.18
CA LEU A 199 5.86 23.66 -0.86
C LEU A 199 6.92 24.77 -0.91
N TRP A 200 7.73 24.84 -1.97
CA TRP A 200 8.67 25.96 -2.17
C TRP A 200 7.97 27.30 -2.40
N GLY A 201 6.82 27.31 -3.08
CA GLY A 201 6.01 28.53 -3.27
C GLY A 201 5.31 29.02 -1.99
N LEU A 202 5.31 28.24 -0.91
CA LEU A 202 4.74 28.62 0.40
C LEU A 202 5.76 29.29 1.35
N ARG A 203 7.05 29.33 0.97
CA ARG A 203 8.11 30.04 1.68
C ARG A 203 8.31 31.44 1.13
#